data_AF-Q4TVP4-F1
#
_entry.id   AF-Q4TVP4-F1
#
_cell.length_a   1.000
_cell.length_b   1.000
_cell.length_c   1.000
_cell.angle_alpha   90.00
_cell.angle_beta   90.00
_cell.angle_gamma   90.00
#
_symmetry.space_group_name_H-M   'P 1'
#
loop_
_entity.id
_entity.type
_entity.pdbx_description
1 polymer ?
#
loop_
_entity_poly.entity_id
_entity_poly.type
_entity_poly.pdbx_seq_one_letter_code
_entity_poly.pdbx_strand_id
1 'polypeptide(L)' 'FLRAQGTASERNLAYAEMRLIAVKLLWNFDLAFEEECEGWDNQKSYNIWEKDPLKVKLTP' A
#
# COMPACT_ATOMS: atom_id res chain seq x y z
N PHE A 1 21.65 -7.36 -23.76
CA PHE A 1 21.58 -8.54 -22.87
C PHE A 1 20.51 -8.25 -21.82
N LEU A 2 19.28 -8.71 -22.11
CA LEU A 2 18.03 -8.74 -21.33
C LEU A 2 17.62 -7.52 -20.46
N ARG A 3 16.85 -6.60 -21.05
CA ARG A 3 15.87 -5.77 -20.33
C ARG A 3 14.68 -6.67 -19.98
N ALA A 4 14.50 -7.02 -18.72
CA ALA A 4 13.23 -7.56 -18.24
C ALA A 4 12.20 -6.41 -18.26
N GLN A 5 11.53 -6.22 -19.40
CA GLN A 5 10.33 -5.39 -19.47
C GLN A 5 9.21 -6.19 -18.83
N GLY A 6 8.93 -5.97 -17.54
CA GLY A 6 7.70 -6.46 -16.92
C GLY A 6 6.53 -6.10 -17.83
N THR A 7 5.70 -7.08 -18.17
CA THR A 7 4.76 -6.92 -19.27
C THR A 7 3.65 -5.96 -18.83
N ALA A 8 3.15 -5.10 -19.73
CA ALA A 8 2.11 -4.14 -19.38
C ALA A 8 0.85 -4.79 -18.78
N SER A 9 0.63 -6.08 -19.05
CA SER A 9 -0.45 -6.89 -18.52
C SER A 9 -0.41 -7.07 -17.00
N GLU A 10 0.77 -7.34 -16.43
CA GLU A 10 0.93 -7.60 -14.99
C GLU A 10 0.65 -6.33 -14.17
N ARG A 11 1.07 -5.17 -14.69
CA ARG A 11 0.80 -3.88 -14.06
C ARG A 11 -0.69 -3.56 -14.04
N ASN A 12 -1.40 -3.80 -15.15
CA ASN A 12 -2.83 -3.55 -15.23
C ASN A 12 -3.62 -4.44 -14.25
N LEU A 13 -3.20 -5.70 -14.10
CA LEU A 13 -3.78 -6.62 -13.12
C LEU A 13 -3.53 -6.14 -11.68
N ALA A 14 -2.29 -5.79 -11.35
CA ALA A 14 -1.95 -5.26 -10.03
C ALA A 14 -2.79 -4.01 -9.68
N TYR A 15 -2.97 -3.09 -10.62
CA TYR A 15 -3.84 -1.92 -10.41
C TYR A 15 -5.31 -2.30 -10.20
N ALA A 16 -5.82 -3.31 -10.93
CA ALA A 16 -7.18 -3.79 -10.74
C ALA A 16 -7.36 -4.42 -9.34
N GLU A 17 -6.40 -5.22 -8.90
CA GLU A 17 -6.41 -5.84 -7.56
C GLU A 17 -6.34 -4.79 -6.45
N MET A 18 -5.43 -3.81 -6.55
CA MET A 18 -5.31 -2.73 -5.56
C MET A 18 -6.61 -1.93 -5.44
N ARG A 19 -7.28 -1.63 -6.56
CA ARG A 19 -8.59 -0.94 -6.55
C ARG A 19 -9.66 -1.78 -5.88
N LEU A 20 -9.71 -3.09 -6.18
CA LEU A 20 -10.69 -3.98 -5.58
C LEU A 20 -10.53 -4.08 -4.06
N ILE A 21 -9.29 -4.17 -3.58
CA ILE A 21 -8.98 -4.19 -2.15
C ILE A 21 -9.40 -2.86 -1.49
N ALA A 22 -9.04 -1.73 -2.10
CA ALA A 22 -9.38 -0.40 -1.57
C ALA A 22 -10.90 -0.19 -1.46
N VAL A 23 -11.66 -0.55 -2.49
CA VAL A 23 -13.13 -0.43 -2.49
C VAL A 23 -13.75 -1.29 -1.38
N LYS A 24 -13.28 -2.53 -1.21
CA LYS A 24 -13.81 -3.40 -0.14
C LYS A 24 -13.50 -2.87 1.26
N LEU A 25 -12.31 -2.30 1.46
CA LEU A 25 -11.95 -1.70 2.74
C LEU A 25 -12.82 -0.48 3.04
N LEU A 26 -12.89 0.48 2.10
CA LEU A 26 -13.64 1.72 2.27
C LEU A 26 -15.15 1.52 2.38
N TRP A 27 -15.69 0.44 1.79
CA TRP A 27 -17.12 0.16 1.84
C TRP A 27 -17.56 -0.52 3.15
N ASN A 28 -16.68 -1.33 3.75
CA ASN A 28 -17.04 -2.14 4.93
C ASN A 28 -16.45 -1.61 6.24
N PHE A 29 -15.50 -0.66 6.18
CA PHE A 29 -14.83 -0.16 7.37
C PHE A 29 -14.61 1.35 7.27
N ASP A 30 -14.80 2.03 8.39
CA ASP A 30 -14.25 3.36 8.61
C ASP A 30 -12.80 3.23 9.08
N LEU A 31 -11.91 3.98 8.43
CA LEU A 31 -10.45 3.85 8.54
C LEU A 31 -9.91 5.09 9.27
N ALA A 32 -9.33 4.90 10.45
CA ALA A 32 -8.65 5.97 11.17
C ALA A 32 -7.19 5.59 11.44
N PHE A 33 -6.27 6.52 11.16
CA PHE A 33 -4.87 6.35 11.55
C PHE A 33 -4.71 6.53 13.06
N GLU A 34 -3.82 5.75 13.66
CA GLU A 34 -3.39 6.01 15.03
C GLU A 34 -2.43 7.22 15.04
N GLU A 35 -2.47 8.03 16.11
CA GLU A 35 -1.61 9.22 16.27
C GLU A 35 -0.12 8.88 16.16
N GLU A 36 0.26 7.65 16.57
CA GLU A 36 1.64 7.12 16.43
C GLU A 36 2.11 6.97 14.98
N CYS A 37 1.21 7.03 14.00
CA CYS A 37 1.53 6.91 12.57
C CYS A 37 1.64 8.27 11.86
N GLU A 38 1.61 9.38 12.58
CA GLU A 38 1.81 10.71 12.00
C GLU A 38 3.23 10.82 11.39
N GLY A 39 3.33 11.08 10.09
CA GLY A 39 4.60 11.12 9.36
C GLY A 39 5.18 9.76 8.97
N TRP A 40 4.38 8.68 9.02
CA TRP A 40 4.79 7.33 8.62
C TRP A 40 5.30 7.21 7.17
N ASP A 41 4.92 8.14 6.30
CA ASP A 41 5.38 8.23 4.91
C ASP A 41 6.84 8.70 4.79
N ASN A 42 7.41 9.29 5.84
CA ASN A 42 8.80 9.76 5.87
C ASN A 42 9.79 8.62 6.18
N GLN A 43 9.97 7.71 5.22
CA GLN A 43 10.86 6.55 5.37
C GLN A 43 12.20 6.77 4.66
N LYS A 44 13.31 6.66 5.40
CA LYS A 44 14.65 6.79 4.85
C LYS A 44 15.09 5.49 4.17
N SER A 45 15.14 5.47 2.84
CA SER A 45 15.59 4.31 2.08
C SER A 45 17.11 4.35 1.84
N TYR A 46 17.89 3.68 2.67
CA TYR A 46 19.33 3.48 2.45
C TYR A 46 19.61 2.00 2.16
N ASN A 47 19.48 1.59 0.90
CA ASN A 47 19.75 0.24 0.35
C ASN A 47 18.91 -0.94 0.90
N ILE A 48 18.46 -0.90 2.15
CA ILE A 48 17.52 -1.83 2.76
C ILE A 48 16.31 -0.98 3.18
N TRP A 49 15.16 -1.25 2.58
CA TRP A 49 13.92 -0.55 2.94
C TRP A 49 13.34 -1.21 4.19
N GLU A 50 13.63 -0.62 5.35
CA GLU A 50 12.92 -0.93 6.58
C GLU A 50 11.66 -0.08 6.62
N LYS A 51 10.51 -0.75 6.54
CA LYS A 51 9.21 -0.12 6.51
C LYS A 51 8.57 -0.27 7.87
N ASP A 52 8.43 0.85 8.58
CA ASP A 52 7.74 0.86 9.86
C ASP A 52 6.30 0.33 9.71
N PRO A 53 5.72 -0.28 10.74
CA PRO A 53 4.34 -0.75 10.69
C PRO A 53 3.35 0.42 10.60
N LEU A 54 2.41 0.36 9.65
CA LEU A 54 1.29 1.30 9.56
C LEU A 54 0.11 0.76 10.37
N LYS A 55 -0.11 1.30 11.56
CA LYS A 55 -1.24 0.92 12.41
C LYS A 55 -2.48 1.72 11.99
N VAL A 56 -3.56 1.01 11.70
CA VAL A 56 -4.84 1.60 11.31
C VAL A 56 -5.93 0.95 12.14
N LYS A 57 -6.82 1.78 12.69
CA LYS A 57 -8.01 1.34 13.38
C LYS A 57 -9.13 1.13 12.36
N LEU A 58 -9.74 -0.05 12.40
CA LEU A 58 -10.89 -0.42 11.57
C LEU A 58 -12.12 -0.47 12.47
N THR A 59 -13.16 0.29 12.13
CA THR A 59 -14.49 0.15 12.73
C THR A 59 -15.49 -0.32 11.67
N PRO A 60 -16.34 -1.33 11.97
CA PRO A 60 -17.38 -1.79 11.05
C PRO A 60 -18.41 -0.71 10.68
#